data_AF-A0A3M2FRN2-F1
#
_entry.id   AF-A0A3M2FRN2-F1
#
_cell.length_a   1.000
_cell.length_b   1.000
_cell.length_c   1.000
_cell.angle_alpha   90.00
_cell.angle_beta   90.00
_cell.angle_gamma   90.00
#
_symmetry.space_group_name_H-M   'P 1'
#
loop_
_entity.id
_entity.type
_entity.pdbx_description
1 polymer ?
#
loop_
_entity_poly.entity_id
_entity_poly.type
_entity_poly.pdbx_seq_one_letter_code
_entity_poly.pdbx_strand_id
1 'polypeptide(L)' 'MSSPQAQQARGNWKQFKGRLQEAWGALTNDDLDRYEGRREQLEGFIQEKTGEAREAIRKRLDELAEEAQYRF' A
#
# COMPACT_ATOMS: atom_id res chain seq x y z
N MET A 1 -0.03 -28.71 -0.54
CA MET A 1 0.95 -27.99 0.30
C MET A 1 1.09 -26.61 -0.30
N SER A 2 0.49 -25.59 0.33
CA SER A 2 0.52 -24.22 -0.17
C SER A 2 1.93 -23.65 0.03
N SER A 3 2.54 -23.15 -1.04
CA SER A 3 3.91 -22.64 -1.03
C SER A 3 4.09 -21.50 0.00
N PRO A 4 5.13 -21.54 0.86
CA PRO A 4 5.34 -20.57 1.94
C PRO A 4 5.46 -19.10 1.49
N GLN A 5 5.79 -18.88 0.21
CA GLN A 5 5.98 -17.54 -0.37
C GLN A 5 4.67 -16.72 -0.45
N ALA A 6 3.53 -17.37 -0.68
CA ALA A 6 2.24 -16.68 -0.81
C ALA A 6 1.68 -16.20 0.54
N GLN A 7 2.11 -16.81 1.64
CA GLN A 7 1.66 -16.45 2.98
C GLN A 7 2.40 -15.21 3.50
N GLN A 8 3.68 -15.06 3.13
CA GLN A 8 4.51 -13.91 3.48
C GLN A 8 4.05 -12.63 2.76
N ALA A 9 3.69 -12.72 1.48
CA ALA A 9 3.19 -11.57 0.72
C ALA A 9 1.91 -10.97 1.34
N ARG A 10 0.95 -11.82 1.73
CA ARG A 10 -0.29 -11.40 2.40
C ARG A 10 -0.04 -10.85 3.81
N GLY A 11 0.94 -11.40 4.53
CA GLY A 11 1.35 -10.90 5.85
C GLY A 11 1.94 -9.49 5.78
N ASN A 12 2.78 -9.23 4.77
CA ASN A 12 3.43 -7.94 4.58
C ASN A 12 2.46 -6.86 4.08
N TRP A 13 1.46 -7.25 3.27
CA TRP A 13 0.41 -6.32 2.83
C TRP A 13 -0.38 -5.72 3.99
N LYS A 14 -0.74 -6.53 5.00
CA LYS A 14 -1.46 -6.03 6.18
C LYS A 14 -0.67 -4.97 6.94
N GLN A 15 0.64 -5.15 7.09
CA GLN A 15 1.50 -4.15 7.73
C GLN A 15 1.58 -2.88 6.89
N PHE A 16 1.78 -3.04 5.58
CA PHE A 16 1.84 -1.91 4.66
C PHE A 16 0.56 -1.08 4.68
N LYS A 17 -0.63 -1.70 4.63
CA LYS A 17 -1.90 -0.98 4.76
C LYS A 17 -2.03 -0.19 6.07
N GLY A 18 -1.56 -0.74 7.19
CA GLY A 18 -1.50 0.00 8.45
C GLY A 18 -0.70 1.30 8.31
N ARG A 19 0.48 1.22 7.69
CA ARG A 19 1.33 2.38 7.40
C ARG A 19 0.65 3.39 6.45
N LEU A 20 -0.04 2.92 5.41
CA LEU A 20 -0.81 3.76 4.49
C LEU A 20 -1.91 4.54 5.23
N GLN A 21 -2.63 3.85 6.13
CA GLN A 21 -3.69 4.48 6.93
C GLN A 21 -3.12 5.51 7.92
N GLU A 22 -1.99 5.21 8.57
CA GLU A 22 -1.29 6.16 9.44
C GLU A 22 -0.80 7.39 8.66
N ALA A 23 -0.29 7.20 7.44
CA ALA A 23 0.26 8.27 6.62
C ALA A 23 -0.82 9.22 6.06
N TRP A 24 -1.94 8.68 5.59
CA TRP A 24 -2.94 9.48 4.86
C TRP A 24 -4.27 9.66 5.57
N GLY A 25 -4.56 8.95 6.67
CA GLY A 25 -5.74 9.11 7.55
C GLY A 25 -7.12 8.84 6.91
N ALA A 26 -7.33 9.32 5.68
CA ALA A 26 -8.50 9.19 4.83
C ALA A 26 -8.60 7.83 4.12
N LEU A 27 -7.53 7.05 4.13
CA LEU A 27 -7.50 5.71 3.53
C LEU A 27 -7.99 4.68 4.56
N THR A 28 -8.84 3.75 4.12
CA THR A 28 -9.30 2.65 4.98
C THR A 28 -8.68 1.32 4.54
N ASN A 29 -8.53 0.39 5.48
CA ASN A 29 -8.01 -0.94 5.18
C ASN A 29 -8.85 -1.71 4.14
N ASP A 30 -10.15 -1.42 4.03
CA ASP A 30 -11.07 -2.05 3.07
C ASP A 30 -10.86 -1.50 1.66
N ASP A 31 -10.74 -0.17 1.53
CA ASP A 31 -10.43 0.46 0.25
C ASP A 31 -9.10 -0.06 -0.30
N LEU A 32 -8.09 -0.14 0.58
CA LEU A 32 -6.75 -0.57 0.23
C LEU A 32 -6.71 -2.03 -0.26
N ASP A 33 -7.50 -2.94 0.31
CA ASP A 33 -7.48 -4.38 -0.01
C ASP A 33 -7.63 -4.66 -1.52
N ARG A 34 -8.37 -3.81 -2.22
CA ARG A 34 -8.64 -3.90 -3.66
C ARG A 34 -7.43 -3.58 -4.54
N TYR A 35 -6.40 -2.96 -3.96
CA TYR A 35 -5.20 -2.50 -4.63
C TYR A 35 -3.95 -3.31 -4.26
N GLU A 36 -4.09 -4.43 -3.54
CA GLU A 36 -2.96 -5.34 -3.25
C GLU A 36 -2.24 -5.75 -4.55
N GLY A 37 -0.92 -5.51 -4.62
CA GLY A 37 -0.09 -5.79 -5.80
C GLY A 37 -0.34 -4.88 -7.00
N ARG A 38 -1.15 -3.81 -6.86
CA ARG A 38 -1.53 -2.90 -7.96
C ARG A 38 -1.04 -1.48 -7.68
N ARG A 39 0.27 -1.29 -7.74
CA ARG A 39 0.94 -0.03 -7.40
C ARG A 39 0.35 1.19 -8.12
N GLU A 40 0.22 1.15 -9.44
CA GLU A 40 -0.30 2.29 -10.22
C GLU A 40 -1.76 2.64 -9.86
N GLN A 41 -2.59 1.64 -9.57
CA GLN A 41 -3.98 1.86 -9.16
C GLN A 41 -4.05 2.43 -7.74
N LEU A 42 -3.18 1.97 -6.84
CA LEU A 42 -3.05 2.53 -5.50
C LEU A 42 -2.61 4.01 -5.57
N GLU A 43 -1.61 4.33 -6.39
CA GLU A 43 -1.15 5.72 -6.62
C GLU A 43 -2.29 6.62 -7.10
N GLY A 44 -3.06 6.18 -8.09
CA GLY A 44 -4.23 6.90 -8.59
C GLY A 44 -5.30 7.10 -7.52
N PHE A 45 -5.63 6.05 -6.77
CA PHE A 45 -6.61 6.13 -5.70
C PHE A 45 -6.22 7.12 -4.60
N ILE A 46 -4.94 7.08 -4.16
CA ILE A 46 -4.44 8.01 -3.15
C ILE A 46 -4.50 9.44 -3.70
N GLN A 47 -4.09 9.66 -4.95
CA GLN A 47 -4.17 10.96 -5.60
C GLN A 47 -5.61 11.50 -5.62
N GLU A 48 -6.59 10.67 -5.99
CA GLU A 48 -8.00 11.08 -6.01
C GLU A 48 -8.55 11.37 -4.61
N LYS A 49 -8.09 10.67 -3.58
CA LYS A 49 -8.53 10.84 -2.19
C LYS A 49 -7.90 12.03 -1.49
N THR A 50 -6.62 12.28 -1.72
CA THR A 50 -5.83 13.27 -0.96
C THR A 50 -5.55 14.54 -1.75
N GLY A 51 -5.63 14.49 -3.09
CA GLY A 51 -5.24 15.58 -3.97
C GLY A 51 -3.72 15.78 -4.07
N GLU A 52 -2.91 14.90 -3.48
CA GLU A 52 -1.45 15.03 -3.51
C GLU A 52 -0.87 14.78 -4.91
N ALA A 53 0.29 15.37 -5.16
CA ALA A 53 1.02 15.14 -6.40
C ALA A 53 1.50 13.69 -6.49
N ARG A 54 1.44 13.09 -7.69
CA ARG A 54 1.87 11.71 -7.91
C ARG A 54 3.30 11.44 -7.44
N GLU A 55 4.21 12.39 -7.62
CA GLU A 55 5.61 12.22 -7.19
C GLU A 55 5.74 12.10 -5.67
N ALA A 56 4.99 12.92 -4.91
CA ALA A 56 4.96 12.84 -3.45
C ALA A 56 4.37 11.51 -2.97
N ILE A 57 3.25 11.09 -3.59
CA ILE A 57 2.62 9.80 -3.30
C ILE A 57 3.56 8.66 -3.58
N ARG A 58 4.22 8.67 -4.75
CA ARG A 58 5.13 7.61 -5.17
C ARG A 58 6.29 7.46 -4.20
N LYS A 59 6.93 8.58 -3.85
CA LYS A 59 8.02 8.60 -2.86
C LYS A 59 7.55 8.05 -1.52
N ARG A 60 6.37 8.48 -1.05
CA ARG A 60 5.81 8.04 0.22
C ARG A 60 5.45 6.55 0.21
N LEU A 61 4.91 6.04 -0.91
CA LEU A 61 4.63 4.62 -1.07
C LEU A 61 5.90 3.77 -1.05
N ASP A 62 6.99 4.22 -1.69
CA ASP A 62 8.28 3.53 -1.62
C ASP A 62 8.79 3.47 -0.17
N GLU A 63 8.79 4.59 0.55
CA GLU A 63 9.20 4.64 1.96
C GLU A 63 8.41 3.64 2.82
N LEU A 64 7.07 3.72 2.75
CA LEU A 64 6.20 2.88 3.57
C LEU A 64 6.30 1.39 3.18
N ALA A 65 6.56 1.09 1.90
CA ALA A 65 6.73 -0.28 1.41
C ALA A 65 8.05 -0.87 1.91
N GLU A 66 9.14 -0.10 1.91
CA GLU A 66 10.41 -0.52 2.51
C GLU A 66 10.27 -0.77 4.02
N GLU A 67 9.62 0.14 4.75
CA GLU A 67 9.36 -0.01 6.20
C GLU A 67 8.53 -1.26 6.52
N ALA A 68 7.55 -1.59 5.68
CA ALA A 68 6.71 -2.77 5.83
C ALA A 68 7.30 -4.04 5.22
N GLN A 69 8.52 -3.96 4.65
CA GLN A 69 9.15 -5.03 3.88
C GLN A 69 8.22 -5.60 2.78
N TYR A 70 7.39 -4.72 2.22
CA TYR A 70 6.46 -5.04 1.14
C TYR A 70 7.14 -4.78 -0.20
N ARG A 71 7.04 -5.76 -1.10
CA ARG A 71 7.49 -5.63 -2.48
C ARG A 71 6.26 -5.72 -3.38
N PHE A 72 6.05 -4.66 -4.17
CA PHE A 72 5.03 -4.60 -5.21
C PHE A 72 5.29 -5.63 -6.32
#